data_AF-A0A085BDF1-F1
#
_entry.id   AF-A0A085BDF1-F1
#
_cell.length_a   1.000
_cell.length_b   1.000
_cell.length_c   1.000
_cell.angle_alpha   90.00
_cell.angle_beta   90.00
_cell.angle_gamma   90.00
#
_symmetry.space_group_name_H-M   'P 1'
#
loop_
_entity.id
_entity.type
_entity.pdbx_description
1 polymer ?
#
loop_
_entity_poly.entity_id
_entity_poly.type
_entity_poly.pdbx_seq_one_letter_code
_entity_poly.pdbx_strand_id
1 'polypeptide(L)'
;MKLTLILMTIGIFVCGQTQTDNKIREKIEGNFLGNGKKIIATAVKTKEAKGNPIEDGTPAVYEIRFSDKKLKPIKVGCCEIILINEGDLNQDGSDEISIYQAPTNGCTYAMETYSNINGHWKTIVDRFLIPTGCEVISKDDLQKRIFREKNQIFYLEKDMREGNGKLIKKKVERK
;
A
#
# COMPACT_ATOMS: atom_id res chain seq x y z
N MET A 1 -59.36 -13.23 -23.93
CA MET A 1 -58.99 -12.95 -22.52
C MET A 1 -57.53 -13.31 -22.32
N LYS A 2 -56.71 -12.31 -21.99
CA LYS A 2 -55.32 -12.49 -21.56
C LYS A 2 -55.34 -12.98 -20.11
N LEU A 3 -54.54 -13.99 -19.75
CA LEU A 3 -54.01 -14.08 -18.39
C LEU A 3 -52.61 -14.69 -18.38
N THR A 4 -51.78 -14.03 -17.59
CA THR A 4 -50.35 -13.84 -17.69
C THR A 4 -49.57 -15.00 -17.10
N LEU A 5 -48.56 -15.50 -17.83
CA LEU A 5 -47.56 -16.43 -17.31
C LEU A 5 -46.52 -15.62 -16.52
N ILE A 6 -46.52 -15.72 -15.19
CA ILE A 6 -45.52 -15.09 -14.33
C ILE A 6 -44.30 -16.01 -14.29
N LEU A 7 -43.26 -15.65 -15.06
CA LEU A 7 -41.95 -16.29 -14.99
C LEU A 7 -41.18 -15.66 -13.81
N MET A 8 -41.06 -16.40 -12.72
CA MET A 8 -40.29 -16.00 -11.54
C MET A 8 -38.81 -16.26 -11.83
N THR A 9 -38.08 -15.23 -12.29
CA THR A 9 -36.63 -15.30 -12.45
C THR A 9 -35.95 -15.18 -11.09
N ILE A 10 -35.47 -16.30 -10.57
CA ILE A 10 -34.53 -16.33 -9.45
C ILE A 10 -33.23 -15.71 -9.95
N GLY A 11 -33.01 -14.45 -9.59
CA GLY A 11 -31.76 -13.75 -9.82
C GLY A 11 -30.64 -14.44 -9.06
N ILE A 12 -29.73 -15.09 -9.78
CA ILE A 12 -28.50 -15.62 -9.20
C ILE A 12 -27.61 -14.41 -8.93
N PHE A 13 -27.63 -13.91 -7.69
CA PHE A 13 -26.67 -12.92 -7.22
C PHE A 13 -25.33 -13.64 -6.96
N VAL A 14 -24.58 -13.91 -8.04
CA VAL A 14 -23.16 -14.25 -7.92
C VAL A 14 -22.41 -12.97 -7.62
N CYS A 15 -22.34 -12.59 -6.35
CA CYS A 15 -21.34 -11.62 -5.91
C CYS A 15 -20.00 -12.35 -5.87
N GLY A 16 -19.40 -12.53 -7.04
CA GLY A 16 -18.01 -12.95 -7.15
C GLY A 16 -17.14 -11.79 -6.69
N GLN A 17 -16.82 -11.72 -5.40
CA GLN A 17 -15.66 -10.96 -4.96
C GLN A 17 -14.42 -11.72 -5.43
N THR A 18 -13.94 -11.39 -6.63
CA THR A 18 -12.58 -11.72 -7.03
C THR A 18 -11.64 -11.03 -6.05
N GLN A 19 -11.13 -11.77 -5.06
CA GLN A 19 -9.98 -11.35 -4.27
C GLN A 19 -8.83 -11.09 -5.23
N THR A 20 -8.57 -9.82 -5.49
CA THR A 20 -7.50 -9.36 -6.36
C THR A 20 -6.19 -9.47 -5.58
N ASP A 21 -5.49 -10.60 -5.71
CA ASP A 21 -4.12 -10.85 -5.21
C ASP A 21 -3.04 -9.93 -5.88
N ASN A 22 -3.50 -8.88 -6.59
CA ASN A 22 -2.70 -7.93 -7.36
C ASN A 22 -2.29 -6.68 -6.56
N LYS A 23 -2.74 -6.54 -5.31
CA LYS A 23 -2.55 -5.31 -4.52
C LYS A 23 -1.20 -5.19 -3.85
N ILE A 24 -0.48 -6.29 -3.62
CA ILE A 24 0.78 -6.32 -2.87
C ILE A 24 1.87 -7.09 -3.63
N ARG A 25 2.90 -6.38 -4.13
CA ARG A 25 4.06 -6.92 -4.86
C ARG A 25 4.99 -5.78 -5.32
N GLU A 26 6.08 -6.10 -6.02
CA GLU A 26 6.97 -5.11 -6.64
C GLU A 26 6.28 -4.28 -7.76
N LYS A 27 5.15 -4.74 -8.29
CA LYS A 27 4.43 -4.10 -9.40
C LYS A 27 2.92 -4.08 -9.16
N ILE A 28 2.30 -2.97 -8.84
CA ILE A 28 0.84 -2.88 -8.57
C ILE A 28 0.11 -2.14 -9.70
N GLU A 29 -1.21 -2.34 -9.78
CA GLU A 29 -2.08 -1.62 -10.70
C GLU A 29 -3.09 -0.78 -9.91
N GLY A 30 -3.33 0.47 -10.32
CA GLY A 30 -4.26 1.38 -9.63
C GLY A 30 -4.73 2.57 -10.47
N ASN A 31 -5.76 3.25 -9.98
CA ASN A 31 -6.31 4.51 -10.52
C ASN A 31 -5.58 5.73 -9.90
N PHE A 32 -4.27 5.82 -10.07
CA PHE A 32 -3.43 6.84 -9.41
C PHE A 32 -3.63 8.29 -9.91
N LEU A 33 -4.42 8.49 -10.96
CA LEU A 33 -4.77 9.80 -11.52
C LEU A 33 -6.25 10.18 -11.32
N GLY A 34 -7.05 9.34 -10.67
CA GLY A 34 -8.46 9.61 -10.40
C GLY A 34 -9.38 9.67 -11.62
N ASN A 35 -8.92 9.20 -12.79
CA ASN A 35 -9.65 9.30 -14.06
C ASN A 35 -10.24 7.95 -14.53
N GLY A 36 -10.17 6.91 -13.70
CA GLY A 36 -10.66 5.57 -13.97
C GLY A 36 -9.72 4.70 -14.81
N LYS A 37 -8.66 5.27 -15.41
CA LYS A 37 -7.66 4.51 -16.16
C LYS A 37 -6.69 3.83 -15.20
N LYS A 38 -6.48 2.53 -15.41
CA LYS A 38 -5.50 1.74 -14.67
C LYS A 38 -4.08 2.05 -15.11
N ILE A 39 -3.21 2.28 -14.14
CA ILE A 39 -1.79 2.60 -14.30
C ILE A 39 -1.00 1.57 -13.50
N ILE A 40 0.11 1.11 -14.08
CA ILE A 40 1.04 0.21 -13.43
C ILE A 40 2.08 1.05 -12.67
N ALA A 41 2.24 0.79 -11.39
CA ALA A 41 3.37 1.27 -10.59
C ALA A 41 4.37 0.12 -10.37
N THR A 42 5.67 0.38 -10.49
CA THR A 42 6.74 -0.62 -10.37
C THR A 42 7.84 -0.10 -9.45
N ALA A 43 8.23 -0.90 -8.47
CA ALA A 43 9.44 -0.69 -7.68
C ALA A 43 10.65 -0.99 -8.57
N VAL A 44 11.50 0.01 -8.78
CA VAL A 44 12.67 -0.09 -9.64
C VAL A 44 13.91 0.17 -8.81
N LYS A 45 14.83 -0.80 -8.81
CA LYS A 45 16.17 -0.61 -8.28
C LYS A 45 16.94 0.35 -9.18
N THR A 46 17.39 1.47 -8.64
CA THR A 46 18.12 2.54 -9.32
C THR A 46 19.62 2.54 -9.04
N LYS A 47 20.03 1.93 -7.92
CA LYS A 47 21.43 1.73 -7.55
C LYS A 47 21.58 0.35 -6.93
N GLU A 48 22.59 -0.40 -7.36
CA GLU A 48 22.95 -1.68 -6.74
C GLU A 48 23.58 -1.48 -5.37
N ALA A 49 23.39 -2.46 -4.49
CA ALA A 49 24.12 -2.53 -3.23
C ALA A 49 25.61 -2.79 -3.51
N LYS A 50 26.48 -2.33 -2.61
CA LYS A 50 27.93 -2.58 -2.64
C LYS A 50 28.40 -2.90 -1.23
N GLY A 51 29.20 -3.95 -1.06
CA GLY A 51 29.71 -4.35 0.27
C GLY A 51 28.59 -4.67 1.27
N ASN A 52 28.92 -4.68 2.57
CA ASN A 52 27.95 -4.83 3.65
C ASN A 52 27.43 -3.43 4.06
N PRO A 53 26.15 -3.09 3.83
CA PRO A 53 25.60 -1.77 4.18
C PRO A 53 25.65 -1.40 5.66
N ILE A 54 25.90 -2.36 6.55
CA ILE A 54 26.03 -2.13 7.99
C ILE A 54 27.46 -1.71 8.37
N GLU A 55 28.45 -2.09 7.56
CA GLU A 55 29.86 -1.81 7.80
C GLU A 55 30.30 -0.61 6.96
N ASP A 56 30.87 -0.84 5.78
CA ASP A 56 31.42 0.18 4.88
C ASP A 56 30.73 0.20 3.49
N GLY A 57 29.71 -0.63 3.32
CA GLY A 57 28.94 -0.75 2.09
C GLY A 57 27.87 0.32 1.90
N THR A 58 27.20 0.27 0.76
CA THR A 58 26.01 1.08 0.48
C THR A 58 24.82 0.19 0.13
N PRO A 59 23.62 0.43 0.67
CA PRO A 59 22.45 -0.35 0.32
C PRO A 59 22.02 -0.06 -1.12
N ALA A 60 21.26 -0.99 -1.71
CA ALA A 60 20.55 -0.74 -2.96
C ALA A 60 19.54 0.41 -2.77
N VAL A 61 19.26 1.16 -3.83
CA VAL A 61 18.34 2.32 -3.80
C VAL A 61 17.19 2.09 -4.77
N TYR A 62 15.97 2.36 -4.33
CA TYR A 62 14.73 2.10 -5.06
C TYR A 62 13.93 3.39 -5.28
N GLU A 63 13.16 3.38 -6.37
CA GLU A 63 12.12 4.35 -6.65
C GLU A 63 10.89 3.65 -7.21
N ILE A 64 9.73 4.33 -7.18
CA ILE A 64 8.51 3.85 -7.83
C ILE A 64 8.38 4.57 -9.17
N ARG A 65 8.27 3.81 -10.26
CA ARG A 65 7.99 4.32 -11.60
C ARG A 65 6.60 3.93 -12.05
N PHE A 66 6.02 4.76 -12.91
CA PHE A 66 4.66 4.57 -13.43
C PHE A 66 4.67 4.33 -14.93
N SER A 67 3.74 3.51 -15.41
CA SER A 67 3.56 3.30 -16.86
C SER A 67 3.03 4.54 -17.57
N ASP A 68 2.36 5.44 -16.85
CA ASP A 68 1.91 6.74 -17.36
C ASP A 68 2.90 7.84 -16.99
N LYS A 69 3.47 8.50 -18.01
CA LYS A 69 4.53 9.51 -17.85
C LYS A 69 4.06 10.80 -17.17
N LYS A 70 2.75 11.00 -16.98
CA LYS A 70 2.20 12.13 -16.23
C LYS A 70 2.50 12.04 -14.74
N LEU A 71 2.69 10.83 -14.20
CA LEU A 71 3.05 10.62 -12.82
C LEU A 71 4.57 10.66 -12.67
N LYS A 72 5.04 11.56 -11.80
CA LYS A 72 6.46 11.63 -11.44
C LYS A 72 6.84 10.40 -10.60
N PRO A 73 8.08 9.89 -10.72
CA PRO A 73 8.56 8.83 -9.85
C PRO A 73 8.56 9.22 -8.37
N ILE A 74 8.32 8.27 -7.47
CA ILE A 74 8.49 8.44 -6.02
C ILE A 74 9.90 7.96 -5.66
N LYS A 75 10.76 8.85 -5.15
CA LYS A 75 12.10 8.48 -4.67
C LYS A 75 11.96 7.91 -3.26
N VAL A 76 12.22 6.62 -3.09
CA VAL A 76 12.01 5.93 -1.80
C VAL A 76 13.29 5.84 -0.99
N GLY A 77 14.44 5.70 -1.66
CA GLY A 77 15.73 5.59 -0.98
C GLY A 77 16.16 4.14 -0.84
N CYS A 78 16.85 3.80 0.24
CA CYS A 78 17.51 2.51 0.37
C CYS A 78 16.54 1.32 0.50
N CYS A 79 17.08 0.12 0.32
CA CYS A 79 16.48 -1.16 0.68
C CYS A 79 15.28 -1.58 -0.17
N GLU A 80 15.01 -2.88 -0.16
CA GLU A 80 13.89 -3.48 -0.88
C GLU A 80 12.55 -2.94 -0.39
N ILE A 81 11.62 -2.76 -1.34
CA ILE A 81 10.28 -2.27 -1.07
C ILE A 81 9.24 -3.17 -1.73
N ILE A 82 8.14 -3.37 -1.02
CA ILE A 82 6.91 -3.96 -1.56
C ILE A 82 5.89 -2.83 -1.68
N LEU A 83 5.18 -2.79 -2.81
CA LEU A 83 4.14 -1.80 -3.05
C LEU A 83 2.78 -2.37 -2.66
N ILE A 84 1.95 -1.54 -2.06
CA ILE A 84 0.58 -1.87 -1.65
C ILE A 84 -0.35 -0.81 -2.27
N ASN A 85 -1.34 -1.23 -3.06
CA ASN A 85 -2.41 -0.34 -3.50
C ASN A 85 -3.48 -0.27 -2.40
N GLU A 86 -3.65 0.90 -1.77
CA GLU A 86 -4.64 1.12 -0.70
C GLU A 86 -6.04 1.46 -1.23
N GLY A 87 -6.18 1.61 -2.55
CA GLY A 87 -7.37 2.17 -3.18
C GLY A 87 -7.54 3.65 -2.86
N ASP A 88 -8.74 4.18 -3.12
CA ASP A 88 -9.13 5.56 -2.78
C ASP A 88 -9.33 5.70 -1.26
N LEU A 89 -8.21 5.74 -0.54
CA LEU A 89 -8.12 5.74 0.91
C LEU A 89 -8.55 7.09 1.48
N ASN A 90 -8.24 8.20 0.78
CA ASN A 90 -8.58 9.55 1.21
C ASN A 90 -9.92 10.09 0.62
N GLN A 91 -10.56 9.35 -0.30
CA GLN A 91 -11.80 9.73 -1.00
C GLN A 91 -11.68 10.92 -1.96
N ASP A 92 -10.51 11.16 -2.54
CA ASP A 92 -10.31 12.16 -3.59
C ASP A 92 -10.54 11.60 -5.01
N GLY A 93 -10.82 10.30 -5.12
CA GLY A 93 -11.07 9.59 -6.37
C GLY A 93 -9.84 8.92 -6.97
N SER A 94 -8.65 9.18 -6.44
CA SER A 94 -7.38 8.55 -6.84
C SER A 94 -6.97 7.45 -5.86
N ASP A 95 -6.26 6.43 -6.35
CA ASP A 95 -5.71 5.40 -5.48
C ASP A 95 -4.45 5.91 -4.75
N GLU A 96 -4.32 5.55 -3.47
CA GLU A 96 -3.12 5.73 -2.64
C GLU A 96 -2.15 4.53 -2.76
N ILE A 97 -0.85 4.80 -2.53
CA ILE A 97 0.20 3.78 -2.54
C ILE A 97 0.91 3.77 -1.19
N SER A 98 0.92 2.61 -0.54
CA SER A 98 1.85 2.36 0.58
C SER A 98 3.10 1.64 0.11
N ILE A 99 4.22 1.97 0.75
CA ILE A 99 5.45 1.19 0.67
C ILE A 99 5.62 0.40 1.96
N TYR A 100 6.01 -0.86 1.84
CA TYR A 100 6.52 -1.66 2.96
C TYR A 100 8.00 -1.94 2.70
N GLN A 101 8.86 -1.31 3.49
CA GLN A 101 10.28 -1.20 3.22
C GLN A 101 11.09 -2.04 4.20
N ALA A 102 12.00 -2.84 3.66
CA ALA A 102 12.94 -3.63 4.43
C ALA A 102 13.92 -2.72 5.19
N PRO A 103 14.29 -3.10 6.43
CA PRO A 103 15.35 -2.39 7.12
C PRO A 103 16.70 -2.64 6.45
N THR A 104 17.67 -1.77 6.71
CA THR A 104 19.07 -2.05 6.37
C THR A 104 19.63 -3.18 7.24
N ASN A 105 19.15 -3.31 8.48
CA ASN A 105 19.51 -4.37 9.41
C ASN A 105 18.39 -4.69 10.41
N GLY A 106 18.39 -5.92 10.91
CA GLY A 106 17.39 -6.39 11.87
C GLY A 106 16.02 -6.64 11.23
N CYS A 107 14.96 -6.56 12.03
CA CYS A 107 13.64 -7.07 11.67
C CYS A 107 12.51 -6.06 11.91
N THR A 108 12.85 -4.77 11.81
CA THR A 108 11.90 -3.67 11.97
C THR A 108 11.72 -2.99 10.62
N TYR A 109 10.66 -3.36 9.93
CA TYR A 109 10.30 -2.77 8.66
C TYR A 109 9.67 -1.40 8.88
N ALA A 110 9.50 -0.65 7.81
CA ALA A 110 8.76 0.60 7.86
C ALA A 110 7.67 0.64 6.81
N MET A 111 6.60 1.36 7.11
CA MET A 111 5.50 1.60 6.18
C MET A 111 5.19 3.09 6.10
N GLU A 112 4.92 3.58 4.90
CA GLU A 112 4.58 4.97 4.59
C GLU A 112 3.59 4.99 3.42
N THR A 113 2.66 5.94 3.40
CA THR A 113 1.62 6.04 2.35
C THR A 113 1.65 7.37 1.64
N TYR A 114 1.57 7.33 0.32
CA TYR A 114 1.56 8.48 -0.57
C TYR A 114 0.22 8.62 -1.29
N SER A 115 -0.21 9.87 -1.47
CA SER A 115 -1.31 10.28 -2.34
C SER A 115 -0.80 11.24 -3.40
N ASN A 116 -1.38 11.21 -4.60
CA ASN A 116 -1.02 12.09 -5.70
C ASN A 116 -1.88 13.35 -5.71
N ILE A 117 -1.46 14.37 -4.96
CA ILE A 117 -2.22 15.61 -4.78
C ILE A 117 -1.69 16.66 -5.77
N ASN A 118 -2.54 17.06 -6.71
CA ASN A 118 -2.24 18.06 -7.75
C ASN A 118 -1.00 17.69 -8.61
N GLY A 119 -0.82 16.40 -8.92
CA GLY A 119 0.32 15.93 -9.72
C GLY A 119 1.64 15.78 -8.95
N HIS A 120 1.58 15.85 -7.62
CA HIS A 120 2.71 15.64 -6.73
C HIS A 120 2.38 14.58 -5.68
N TRP A 121 3.28 13.61 -5.53
CA TRP A 121 3.20 12.63 -4.44
C TRP A 121 3.48 13.32 -3.11
N LYS A 122 2.54 13.19 -2.18
CA LYS A 122 2.65 13.67 -0.81
C LYS A 122 2.40 12.52 0.15
N THR A 123 3.21 12.45 1.21
CA THR A 123 2.96 11.53 2.31
C THR A 123 1.66 11.94 3.00
N ILE A 124 0.73 10.99 3.12
CA ILE A 124 -0.52 11.16 3.87
C ILE A 124 -0.57 10.31 5.15
N VAL A 125 0.24 9.25 5.22
CA VAL A 125 0.51 8.50 6.45
C VAL A 125 2.00 8.51 6.65
N ASP A 126 2.44 9.21 7.69
CA ASP A 126 3.85 9.30 8.03
C ASP A 126 4.46 7.93 8.28
N ARG A 127 5.76 7.81 8.02
CA ARG A 127 6.52 6.60 8.23
C ARG A 127 6.35 6.07 9.66
N PHE A 128 5.87 4.85 9.80
CA PHE A 128 5.81 4.12 11.08
C PHE A 128 6.52 2.78 10.99
N LEU A 129 6.90 2.23 12.15
CA LEU A 129 7.69 1.01 12.24
C LEU A 129 6.81 -0.22 12.43
N ILE A 130 7.23 -1.31 11.81
CA ILE A 130 6.57 -2.62 11.90
C ILE A 130 7.62 -3.63 12.38
N PRO A 131 7.75 -3.84 13.70
CA PRO A 131 8.60 -4.89 14.26
C PRO A 131 8.02 -6.27 13.92
N THR A 132 8.72 -7.04 13.08
CA THR A 132 8.24 -8.35 12.61
C THR A 132 8.73 -9.52 13.45
N GLY A 133 9.75 -9.32 14.29
CA GLY A 133 10.40 -10.44 15.00
C GLY A 133 11.11 -11.40 14.04
N CYS A 134 11.48 -10.92 12.85
CA CYS A 134 12.08 -11.69 11.75
C CYS A 134 11.12 -12.69 11.10
N GLU A 135 9.82 -12.56 11.39
CA GLU A 135 8.77 -13.35 10.75
C GLU A 135 8.21 -12.63 9.51
N VAL A 136 7.69 -13.42 8.58
CA VAL A 136 6.98 -12.90 7.40
C VAL A 136 5.58 -12.47 7.83
N ILE A 137 5.23 -11.21 7.58
CA ILE A 137 3.85 -10.74 7.74
C ILE A 137 3.05 -11.12 6.49
N SER A 138 1.85 -11.67 6.67
CA SER A 138 0.97 -12.01 5.57
C SER A 138 0.56 -10.78 4.76
N LYS A 139 0.29 -10.95 3.46
CA LYS A 139 -0.23 -9.86 2.61
C LYS A 139 -1.52 -9.26 3.18
N ASP A 140 -2.41 -10.12 3.67
CA ASP A 140 -3.68 -9.68 4.27
C ASP A 140 -3.47 -8.81 5.51
N ASP A 141 -2.50 -9.15 6.35
CA ASP A 141 -2.19 -8.36 7.54
C ASP A 141 -1.48 -7.05 7.19
N LEU A 142 -0.64 -7.03 6.14
CA LEU A 142 -0.06 -5.81 5.59
C LEU A 142 -1.13 -4.88 5.04
N GLN A 143 -2.09 -5.38 4.24
CA GLN A 143 -3.18 -4.57 3.70
C GLN A 143 -4.07 -3.96 4.79
N LYS A 144 -4.24 -4.65 5.93
CA LYS A 144 -5.04 -4.16 7.06
C LYS A 144 -4.31 -3.11 7.91
N ARG A 145 -3.02 -2.82 7.65
CA ARG A 145 -2.23 -1.88 8.45
C ARG A 145 -2.75 -0.47 8.37
N ILE A 146 -3.34 -0.07 7.24
CA ILE A 146 -3.81 1.28 7.00
C ILE A 146 -5.23 1.17 6.46
N PHE A 147 -6.14 1.94 7.03
CA PHE A 147 -7.55 1.84 6.69
C PHE A 147 -8.28 3.13 7.05
N ARG A 148 -9.46 3.29 6.48
CA ARG A 148 -10.34 4.41 6.76
C ARG A 148 -11.56 3.95 7.55
N GLU A 149 -11.89 4.69 8.60
CA GLU A 149 -13.21 4.63 9.24
C GLU A 149 -13.88 6.00 9.07
N LYS A 150 -15.04 6.03 8.38
CA LYS A 150 -15.73 7.28 8.01
C LYS A 150 -14.78 8.23 7.25
N ASN A 151 -14.47 9.41 7.76
CA ASN A 151 -13.61 10.41 7.10
C ASN A 151 -12.23 10.51 7.76
N GLN A 152 -11.82 9.47 8.49
CA GLN A 152 -10.57 9.44 9.24
C GLN A 152 -9.75 8.22 8.85
N ILE A 153 -8.49 8.47 8.50
CA ILE A 153 -7.50 7.42 8.22
C ILE A 153 -6.83 7.02 9.54
N PHE A 154 -6.62 5.72 9.70
CA PHE A 154 -5.95 5.10 10.82
C PHE A 154 -4.85 4.17 10.33
N TYR A 155 -3.87 3.93 11.20
CA TYR A 155 -2.86 2.89 11.00
C TYR A 155 -2.69 2.03 12.26
N LEU A 156 -2.24 0.79 12.08
CA LEU A 156 -1.96 -0.17 13.15
C LEU A 156 -0.47 -0.33 13.37
N GLU A 157 0.01 0.18 14.50
CA GLU A 157 1.40 0.03 14.96
C GLU A 157 1.46 -0.95 16.14
N LYS A 158 2.60 -1.62 16.34
CA LYS A 158 2.83 -2.42 17.54
C LYS A 158 3.21 -1.52 18.72
N ASP A 159 2.48 -1.67 19.82
CA ASP A 159 2.83 -1.10 21.12
C ASP A 159 3.80 -2.01 21.86
N MET A 160 5.08 -1.65 21.84
CA MET A 160 6.16 -2.47 22.40
C MET A 160 6.28 -2.38 23.94
N ARG A 161 5.35 -1.71 24.64
CA ARG A 161 5.36 -1.60 26.11
C ARG A 161 5.04 -2.94 26.80
N GLU A 162 4.28 -3.80 26.14
CA GLU A 162 3.92 -5.15 26.61
C GLU A 162 4.52 -6.19 25.64
N GLY A 163 5.07 -7.29 26.16
CA GLY A 163 5.81 -8.30 25.36
C GLY A 163 5.07 -8.78 24.10
N ASN A 164 5.81 -9.01 23.02
CA ASN A 164 5.35 -9.30 21.63
C ASN A 164 4.54 -8.19 20.92
N GLY A 165 4.16 -7.14 21.64
CA GLY A 165 3.60 -5.90 21.11
C GLY A 165 2.18 -6.03 20.55
N LYS A 166 1.20 -5.48 21.27
CA LYS A 166 -0.20 -5.43 20.81
C LYS A 166 -0.36 -4.42 19.68
N LEU A 167 -1.21 -4.70 18.70
CA LEU A 167 -1.59 -3.69 17.71
C LEU A 167 -2.47 -2.61 18.34
N ILE A 168 -2.04 -1.37 18.19
CA ILE A 168 -2.78 -0.18 18.60
C ILE A 168 -3.21 0.61 17.37
N LYS A 169 -4.47 1.04 17.38
CA LYS A 169 -5.04 1.90 16.35
C LYS A 169 -4.61 3.34 16.61
N LYS A 170 -3.90 3.94 15.67
CA LYS A 170 -3.47 5.34 15.71
C LYS A 170 -4.15 6.14 14.61
N LYS A 171 -4.53 7.37 14.93
CA LYS A 171 -5.14 8.31 14.02
C LYS A 171 -4.05 8.99 13.20
N VAL A 172 -4.27 9.15 11.90
CA VAL A 172 -3.47 10.05 11.06
C VAL A 172 -3.89 11.48 11.37
N GLU A 173 -2.96 12.28 11.89
CA GLU A 173 -3.20 13.71 12.10
C GLU A 173 -3.07 14.45 10.76
N ARG A 174 -4.02 15.35 10.49
CA ARG A 174 -3.97 16.18 9.28
C ARG A 174 -2.83 17.17 9.43
N LYS A 175 -1.92 17.19 8.45
CA LYS A 175 -0.89 18.22 8.30
C LYS A 175 -1.45 19.41 7.54
#